data_AF-A0A5C8GPS0-F1
#
_entry.id   AF-A0A5C8GPS0-F1
#
_cell.length_a   1.000
_cell.length_b   1.000
_cell.length_c   1.000
_cell.angle_alpha   90.00
_cell.angle_beta   90.00
_cell.angle_gamma   90.00
#
_symmetry.space_group_name_H-M   'P 1'
#
loop_
_entity.id
_entity.type
_entity.pdbx_description
1 polymer ?
#
loop_
_entity_poly.entity_id
_entity_poly.type
_entity_poly.pdbx_seq_one_letter_code
_entity_poly.pdbx_strand_id
1 'polypeptide(L)'
;MKLTRNEKERIQEGLRQYVAKFPSQNKAAQSLTGTSSATVSSVLQGKWENISDDMWRNLGTQLGTGTGADWQVVETKAFQEMVFAMQDAQTVKNVTWVVGEAGCGKTTTAKLYATEHSEVFYILCSEDMKKSDFIREIARRIGQRTEGYSVRELLDRIIDDLIQMEAPLLLFDEADKLPERVFHYFIDLYNRLEDKCGMVFLSTSYIKRRMTMGLRYNKCGYNEIHSRIGRKFFELERTDAHDVHAVCVANGVTDKGRISEVVRDSEAYEFDLRRVKKSIHRVKLMVIQAAVRQHLNGDKTVK
;
A
#
# COMPACT_ATOMS: atom_id res chain seq x y z
N MET A 1 24.39 12.36 1.49
CA MET A 1 24.86 11.58 2.66
C MET A 1 25.06 10.14 2.21
N LYS A 2 26.25 9.57 2.39
CA LYS A 2 26.54 8.19 1.94
C LYS A 2 25.75 7.18 2.77
N LEU A 3 25.19 6.15 2.12
CA LEU A 3 24.53 5.05 2.86
C LEU A 3 25.59 4.19 3.56
N THR A 4 25.28 3.79 4.77
CA THR A 4 26.07 2.82 5.55
C THR A 4 25.99 1.43 4.92
N ARG A 5 26.96 0.58 5.26
CA ARG A 5 27.00 -0.82 4.80
C ARG A 5 25.72 -1.58 5.20
N ASN A 6 25.30 -1.43 6.45
CA ASN A 6 24.12 -2.11 6.99
C ASN A 6 22.82 -1.69 6.25
N GLU A 7 22.70 -0.42 5.86
CA GLU A 7 21.56 0.05 5.08
C GLU A 7 21.53 -0.59 3.68
N LYS A 8 22.70 -0.74 3.03
CA LYS A 8 22.81 -1.42 1.73
C LYS A 8 22.47 -2.91 1.84
N GLU A 9 22.94 -3.59 2.89
CA GLU A 9 22.61 -4.99 3.17
C GLU A 9 21.11 -5.20 3.38
N ARG A 10 20.46 -4.30 4.13
CA ARG A 10 19.01 -4.35 4.34
C ARG A 10 18.23 -4.16 3.03
N ILE A 11 18.65 -3.23 2.18
CA ILE A 11 18.03 -3.02 0.86
C ILE A 11 18.26 -4.24 -0.05
N GLN A 12 19.45 -4.85 0.00
CA GLN A 12 19.76 -6.07 -0.76
C GLN A 12 18.85 -7.24 -0.35
N GLU A 13 18.64 -7.45 0.95
CA GLU A 13 17.74 -8.49 1.45
C GLU A 13 16.29 -8.22 1.04
N GLY A 14 15.81 -6.98 1.18
CA GLY A 14 14.49 -6.60 0.68
C GLY A 14 14.34 -6.83 -0.83
N LEU A 15 15.38 -6.55 -1.62
CA LEU A 15 15.37 -6.80 -3.06
C LEU A 15 15.32 -8.30 -3.37
N ARG A 16 16.03 -9.14 -2.60
CA ARG A 16 16.01 -10.60 -2.75
C ARG A 16 14.61 -11.16 -2.54
N GLN A 17 13.95 -10.74 -1.45
CA GLN A 17 12.58 -11.14 -1.14
C GLN A 17 11.60 -10.65 -2.20
N TYR A 18 11.77 -9.42 -2.69
CA TYR A 18 10.95 -8.87 -3.76
C TYR A 18 11.09 -9.65 -5.08
N VAL A 19 12.33 -9.95 -5.49
CA VAL A 19 12.61 -10.68 -6.73
C VAL A 19 12.04 -12.11 -6.68
N ALA A 20 12.05 -12.75 -5.51
CA ALA A 20 11.51 -14.11 -5.33
C ALA A 20 10.00 -14.22 -5.64
N LYS A 21 9.27 -13.11 -5.67
CA LYS A 21 7.83 -13.09 -6.01
C LYS A 21 7.55 -13.11 -7.50
N PHE A 22 8.57 -12.85 -8.33
CA PHE A 22 8.40 -12.81 -9.77
C PHE A 22 8.94 -14.10 -10.39
N PRO A 23 8.35 -14.57 -11.51
CA PRO A 23 8.86 -15.73 -12.23
C PRO A 23 10.29 -15.58 -12.74
N SER A 24 10.79 -14.34 -12.87
CA SER A 24 12.16 -14.07 -13.26
C SER A 24 12.65 -12.73 -12.70
N GLN A 25 13.96 -12.62 -12.50
CA GLN A 25 14.63 -11.36 -12.13
C GLN A 25 14.35 -10.24 -13.13
N ASN A 26 14.18 -10.57 -14.42
CA ASN A 26 13.85 -9.58 -15.44
C ASN A 26 12.45 -8.99 -15.24
N LYS A 27 11.43 -9.81 -14.91
CA LYS A 27 10.09 -9.28 -14.59
C LYS A 27 10.14 -8.38 -13.34
N ALA A 28 10.87 -8.80 -12.30
CA ALA A 28 11.07 -7.97 -11.10
C ALA A 28 11.81 -6.65 -11.39
N ALA A 29 12.78 -6.64 -12.30
CA ALA A 29 13.46 -5.41 -12.69
C ALA A 29 12.52 -4.46 -13.46
N GLN A 30 11.65 -4.99 -14.32
CA GLN A 30 10.67 -4.19 -15.09
C GLN A 30 9.58 -3.58 -14.22
N SER A 31 9.25 -4.19 -13.07
CA SER A 31 8.31 -3.61 -12.12
C SER A 31 8.90 -2.47 -11.28
N LEU A 32 10.23 -2.40 -11.17
CA LEU A 32 10.94 -1.34 -10.47
C LEU A 32 11.19 -0.13 -11.37
N THR A 33 10.81 1.05 -10.90
CA THR A 33 10.97 2.29 -11.66
C THR A 33 12.43 2.74 -11.66
N GLY A 34 12.98 3.00 -12.84
CA GLY A 34 14.35 3.51 -13.00
C GLY A 34 15.44 2.52 -12.58
N THR A 35 15.15 1.22 -12.53
CA THR A 35 16.11 0.18 -12.17
C THR A 35 16.30 -0.79 -13.34
N SER A 36 17.54 -1.00 -13.78
CA SER A 36 17.83 -1.95 -14.86
C SER A 36 18.00 -3.39 -14.33
N SER A 37 17.78 -4.39 -15.19
CA SER A 37 18.09 -5.79 -14.85
C SER A 37 19.55 -5.99 -14.43
N ALA A 38 20.49 -5.24 -15.02
CA ALA A 38 21.91 -5.26 -14.67
C ALA A 38 22.15 -4.70 -13.26
N THR A 39 21.43 -3.63 -12.89
CA THR A 39 21.47 -3.05 -11.54
C THR A 39 20.95 -4.06 -10.51
N VAL A 40 19.78 -4.68 -10.75
CA VAL A 40 19.23 -5.73 -9.87
C VAL A 40 20.23 -6.88 -9.71
N SER A 41 20.82 -7.35 -10.80
CA SER A 41 21.83 -8.43 -10.77
C SER A 41 23.05 -8.05 -9.94
N SER A 42 23.53 -6.82 -10.08
CA SER A 42 24.72 -6.32 -9.38
C SER A 42 24.47 -6.21 -7.87
N VAL A 43 23.28 -5.72 -7.47
CA VAL A 43 22.87 -5.66 -6.06
C VAL A 43 22.81 -7.07 -5.46
N LEU A 44 22.12 -8.01 -6.12
CA LEU A 44 21.95 -9.37 -5.60
C LEU A 44 23.28 -10.12 -5.48
N GLN A 45 24.21 -9.90 -6.40
CA GLN A 45 25.55 -10.51 -6.40
C GLN A 45 26.56 -9.82 -5.45
N GLY A 46 26.17 -8.76 -4.73
CA GLY A 46 27.08 -8.05 -3.82
C GLY A 46 28.07 -7.11 -4.49
N LYS A 47 27.89 -6.79 -5.78
CA LYS A 47 28.76 -5.90 -6.56
C LYS A 47 28.31 -4.44 -6.41
N TRP A 48 28.60 -3.83 -5.27
CA TRP A 48 28.06 -2.51 -4.92
C TRP A 48 28.88 -1.32 -5.43
N GLU A 49 30.10 -1.56 -5.93
CA GLU A 49 31.09 -0.52 -6.27
C GLU A 49 30.59 0.47 -7.33
N ASN A 50 29.80 -0.02 -8.29
CA ASN A 50 29.30 0.77 -9.42
C ASN A 50 27.86 1.26 -9.24
N ILE A 51 27.30 1.17 -8.02
CA ILE A 51 25.92 1.55 -7.74
C ILE A 51 25.90 2.86 -6.96
N SER A 52 25.33 3.90 -7.56
CA SER A 52 25.19 5.20 -6.91
C SER A 52 24.31 5.14 -5.66
N ASP A 53 24.58 6.00 -4.69
CA ASP A 53 23.76 6.09 -3.48
C ASP A 53 22.31 6.54 -3.80
N ASP A 54 22.10 7.31 -4.86
CA ASP A 54 20.76 7.67 -5.34
C ASP A 54 19.98 6.45 -5.82
N MET A 55 20.66 5.49 -6.48
CA MET A 55 20.05 4.23 -6.87
C MET A 55 19.69 3.38 -5.65
N TRP A 56 20.56 3.32 -4.64
CA TRP A 56 20.23 2.65 -3.37
C TRP A 56 19.01 3.29 -2.68
N ARG A 57 18.93 4.63 -2.66
CA ARG A 57 17.76 5.34 -2.09
C ARG A 57 16.48 5.04 -2.86
N ASN A 58 16.56 5.02 -4.19
CA ASN A 58 15.42 4.69 -5.03
C ASN A 58 14.92 3.26 -4.77
N LEU A 59 15.83 2.27 -4.70
CA LEU A 59 15.48 0.89 -4.32
C LEU A 59 14.87 0.83 -2.92
N GLY A 60 15.51 1.45 -1.93
CA GLY A 60 15.00 1.46 -0.56
C GLY A 60 13.63 2.11 -0.43
N THR A 61 13.35 3.13 -1.24
CA THR A 61 12.03 3.79 -1.28
C THR A 61 10.97 2.89 -1.90
N GLN A 62 11.28 2.22 -3.01
CA GLN A 62 10.35 1.34 -3.71
C GLN A 62 10.05 0.04 -2.95
N LEU A 63 11.06 -0.51 -2.26
CA LEU A 63 10.96 -1.73 -1.47
C LEU A 63 10.40 -1.48 -0.06
N GLY A 64 10.17 -0.23 0.32
CA GLY A 64 9.75 0.11 1.69
C GLY A 64 10.83 -0.11 2.76
N THR A 65 12.06 -0.49 2.38
CA THR A 65 13.22 -0.65 3.28
C THR A 65 13.93 0.68 3.56
N GLY A 66 13.20 1.79 3.53
CA GLY A 66 13.70 3.13 3.80
C GLY A 66 14.17 3.28 5.26
N THR A 67 15.08 4.21 5.50
CA THR A 67 15.74 4.45 6.81
C THR A 67 14.87 5.23 7.81
N GLY A 68 13.54 5.22 7.62
CA GLY A 68 12.60 5.92 8.47
C GLY A 68 12.21 5.08 9.68
N ALA A 69 12.53 5.58 10.87
CA ALA A 69 12.16 5.10 12.20
C ALA A 69 11.04 4.04 12.21
N ASP A 70 11.38 2.85 12.73
CA ASP A 70 10.56 1.63 12.81
C ASP A 70 9.15 1.90 13.35
N TRP A 71 8.26 2.33 12.47
CA TRP A 71 6.84 2.43 12.77
C TRP A 71 6.26 1.03 12.73
N GLN A 72 5.82 0.54 13.88
CA GLN A 72 5.21 -0.78 13.98
C GLN A 72 3.74 -0.68 13.56
N VAL A 73 3.39 -1.44 12.53
CA VAL A 73 1.99 -1.62 12.12
C VAL A 73 1.34 -2.56 13.12
N VAL A 74 0.12 -2.21 13.55
CA VAL A 74 -0.68 -3.02 14.46
C VAL A 74 -1.88 -3.53 13.70
N GLU A 75 -2.23 -4.79 13.93
CA GLU A 75 -3.44 -5.42 13.41
C GLU A 75 -4.67 -4.88 14.15
N THR A 76 -5.12 -3.69 13.77
CA THR A 76 -6.41 -3.14 14.21
C THR A 76 -7.55 -3.98 13.63
N LYS A 77 -8.78 -3.78 14.14
CA LYS A 77 -9.97 -4.46 13.56
C LYS A 77 -10.10 -4.21 12.05
N ALA A 78 -9.98 -2.95 11.64
CA ALA A 78 -10.01 -2.58 10.22
C ALA A 78 -8.90 -3.26 9.41
N PHE A 79 -7.71 -3.47 9.99
CA PHE A 79 -6.64 -4.23 9.35
C PHE A 79 -7.06 -5.68 9.10
N GLN A 80 -7.58 -6.35 10.14
CA GLN A 80 -8.00 -7.74 10.08
C GLN A 80 -9.14 -7.95 9.07
N GLU A 81 -10.13 -7.06 9.07
CA GLU A 81 -11.24 -7.07 8.11
C GLU A 81 -10.77 -6.90 6.66
N MET A 82 -9.81 -5.99 6.43
CA MET A 82 -9.21 -5.80 5.12
C MET A 82 -8.42 -7.02 4.66
N VAL A 83 -7.62 -7.61 5.55
CA VAL A 83 -6.87 -8.83 5.24
C VAL A 83 -7.84 -9.96 4.90
N PHE A 84 -8.91 -10.12 5.66
CA PHE A 84 -9.97 -11.08 5.36
C PHE A 84 -10.57 -10.85 3.97
N ALA A 85 -10.95 -9.61 3.64
CA ALA A 85 -11.52 -9.28 2.33
C ALA A 85 -10.53 -9.53 1.17
N MET A 86 -9.23 -9.25 1.37
CA MET A 86 -8.19 -9.52 0.37
C MET A 86 -7.90 -11.01 0.21
N GLN A 87 -7.86 -11.77 1.30
CA GLN A 87 -7.67 -13.22 1.28
C GLN A 87 -8.83 -13.95 0.63
N ASP A 88 -10.07 -13.55 0.95
CA ASP A 88 -11.27 -14.09 0.30
C ASP A 88 -11.22 -13.83 -1.21
N ALA A 89 -11.02 -12.57 -1.61
CA ALA A 89 -10.93 -12.19 -3.02
C ALA A 89 -9.80 -12.90 -3.76
N GLN A 90 -8.65 -13.12 -3.12
CA GLN A 90 -7.55 -13.87 -3.70
C GLN A 90 -7.89 -15.35 -3.89
N THR A 91 -8.53 -15.96 -2.89
CA THR A 91 -8.81 -17.40 -2.87
C THR A 91 -9.92 -17.77 -3.84
N VAL A 92 -11.03 -17.02 -3.81
CA VAL A 92 -12.21 -17.32 -4.65
C VAL A 92 -12.27 -16.49 -5.93
N LYS A 93 -11.26 -15.65 -6.19
CA LYS A 93 -11.13 -14.84 -7.41
C LYS A 93 -12.33 -13.90 -7.63
N ASN A 94 -12.92 -13.43 -6.52
CA ASN A 94 -14.08 -12.55 -6.54
C ASN A 94 -13.66 -11.06 -6.56
N VAL A 95 -14.65 -10.19 -6.63
CA VAL A 95 -14.44 -8.74 -6.56
C VAL A 95 -15.14 -8.13 -5.36
N THR A 96 -14.35 -7.44 -4.55
CA THR A 96 -14.83 -6.78 -3.34
C THR A 96 -14.47 -5.29 -3.37
N TRP A 97 -15.41 -4.44 -2.96
CA TRP A 97 -15.14 -3.02 -2.79
C TRP A 97 -15.20 -2.64 -1.32
N VAL A 98 -14.02 -2.44 -0.74
CA VAL A 98 -13.83 -2.05 0.66
C VAL A 98 -13.93 -0.54 0.81
N VAL A 99 -14.76 -0.11 1.75
CA VAL A 99 -14.99 1.29 2.09
C VAL A 99 -14.65 1.51 3.55
N GLY A 100 -13.78 2.47 3.81
CA GLY A 100 -13.47 2.90 5.17
C GLY A 100 -13.10 4.37 5.21
N GLU A 101 -13.13 4.98 6.40
CA GLU A 101 -12.83 6.40 6.55
C GLU A 101 -11.36 6.74 6.21
N ALA A 102 -11.10 8.02 5.94
CA ALA A 102 -9.73 8.48 5.78
C ALA A 102 -8.93 8.21 7.07
N GLY A 103 -7.68 7.76 6.93
CA GLY A 103 -6.82 7.54 8.08
C GLY A 103 -7.02 6.21 8.84
N CYS A 104 -7.94 5.32 8.43
CA CYS A 104 -8.12 4.02 9.10
C CYS A 104 -7.06 2.94 8.76
N GLY A 105 -6.10 3.24 7.87
CA GLY A 105 -4.99 2.33 7.56
C GLY A 105 -5.04 1.61 6.21
N LYS A 106 -6.07 1.82 5.38
CA LYS A 106 -6.26 1.12 4.08
C LYS A 106 -4.99 0.94 3.23
N THR A 107 -4.34 2.05 2.88
CA THR A 107 -3.13 2.07 2.06
C THR A 107 -1.99 1.28 2.70
N THR A 108 -1.84 1.34 4.03
CA THR A 108 -0.79 0.62 4.75
C THR A 108 -1.06 -0.88 4.71
N THR A 109 -2.29 -1.30 5.01
CA THR A 109 -2.71 -2.70 4.98
C THR A 109 -2.55 -3.31 3.58
N ALA A 110 -2.98 -2.60 2.54
CA ALA A 110 -2.87 -3.07 1.14
C ALA A 110 -1.42 -3.27 0.69
N LYS A 111 -0.53 -2.34 1.05
CA LYS A 111 0.91 -2.44 0.74
C LYS A 111 1.58 -3.57 1.51
N LEU A 112 1.21 -3.76 2.76
CA LEU A 112 1.75 -4.83 3.59
C LEU A 112 1.29 -6.20 3.05
N TYR A 113 0.00 -6.34 2.74
CA TYR A 113 -0.55 -7.55 2.13
C TYR A 113 0.14 -7.89 0.80
N ALA A 114 0.35 -6.90 -0.07
CA ALA A 114 1.11 -7.10 -1.31
C ALA A 114 2.60 -7.44 -1.07
N THR A 115 3.13 -7.09 0.10
CA THR A 115 4.51 -7.40 0.52
C THR A 115 4.63 -8.77 1.18
N GLU A 116 3.56 -9.31 1.75
CA GLU A 116 3.57 -10.61 2.44
C GLU A 116 3.09 -11.76 1.56
N HIS A 117 2.27 -11.47 0.54
CA HIS A 117 1.68 -12.47 -0.34
C HIS A 117 2.29 -12.42 -1.76
N SER A 118 2.29 -13.57 -2.42
CA SER A 118 2.66 -13.72 -3.84
C SER A 118 1.50 -13.32 -4.75
N GLU A 119 1.82 -12.90 -5.98
CA GLU A 119 0.83 -12.59 -7.03
C GLU A 119 -0.19 -11.50 -6.66
N VAL A 120 0.15 -10.66 -5.67
CA VAL A 120 -0.64 -9.50 -5.29
C VAL A 120 -0.02 -8.22 -5.86
N PHE A 121 -0.81 -7.49 -6.63
CA PHE A 121 -0.36 -6.27 -7.30
C PHE A 121 -1.10 -5.06 -6.75
N TYR A 122 -0.36 -4.15 -6.10
CA TYR A 122 -0.88 -2.88 -5.61
C TYR A 122 -0.80 -1.79 -6.67
N ILE A 123 -1.94 -1.16 -6.95
CA ILE A 123 -2.11 -0.04 -7.89
C ILE A 123 -2.71 1.14 -7.12
N LEU A 124 -2.01 2.28 -7.11
CA LEU A 124 -2.55 3.53 -6.58
C LEU A 124 -3.27 4.29 -7.69
N CYS A 125 -4.56 4.56 -7.49
CA CYS A 125 -5.38 5.34 -8.41
C CYS A 125 -5.29 6.83 -8.12
N SER A 126 -5.47 7.65 -9.16
CA SER A 126 -5.46 9.11 -9.05
C SER A 126 -6.45 9.75 -10.03
N GLU A 127 -6.82 11.01 -9.77
CA GLU A 127 -7.80 11.76 -10.58
C GLU A 127 -7.25 12.17 -11.96
N ASP A 128 -5.94 12.30 -12.10
CA ASP A 128 -5.25 12.65 -13.35
C ASP A 128 -4.94 11.43 -14.23
N MET A 129 -5.24 10.21 -13.74
CA MET A 129 -4.95 8.97 -14.43
C MET A 129 -5.76 8.84 -15.73
N LYS A 130 -5.06 8.70 -16.86
CA LYS A 130 -5.70 8.36 -18.14
C LYS A 130 -5.80 6.85 -18.30
N LYS A 131 -6.62 6.41 -19.26
CA LYS A 131 -6.77 4.99 -19.63
C LYS A 131 -5.41 4.33 -19.94
N SER A 132 -4.53 5.03 -20.66
CA SER A 132 -3.18 4.52 -20.96
C SER A 132 -2.36 4.32 -19.71
N ASP A 133 -2.47 5.23 -18.74
CA ASP A 133 -1.64 5.26 -17.54
C ASP A 133 -2.07 4.14 -16.60
N PHE A 134 -3.38 3.93 -16.46
CA PHE A 134 -3.95 2.82 -15.70
C PHE A 134 -3.43 1.46 -16.19
N ILE A 135 -3.50 1.21 -17.50
CA ILE A 135 -3.04 -0.07 -18.09
C ILE A 135 -1.52 -0.22 -18.01
N ARG A 136 -0.78 0.87 -18.22
CA ARG A 136 0.68 0.84 -18.10
C ARG A 136 1.12 0.62 -16.66
N GLU A 137 0.39 1.14 -15.67
CA GLU A 137 0.68 0.90 -14.25
C GLU A 137 0.43 -0.56 -13.88
N ILE A 138 -0.69 -1.16 -14.30
CA ILE A 138 -0.94 -2.60 -14.07
C ILE A 138 0.15 -3.45 -14.75
N ALA A 139 0.45 -3.20 -16.02
CA ALA A 139 1.51 -3.90 -16.74
C ALA A 139 2.86 -3.81 -16.00
N ARG A 140 3.24 -2.61 -15.57
CA ARG A 140 4.46 -2.39 -14.79
C ARG A 140 4.45 -3.21 -13.51
N ARG A 141 3.36 -3.19 -12.72
CA ARG A 141 3.28 -3.93 -11.46
C ARG A 141 3.42 -5.44 -11.63
N ILE A 142 2.92 -5.99 -12.74
CA ILE A 142 3.06 -7.41 -13.11
C ILE A 142 4.47 -7.74 -13.65
N GLY A 143 5.31 -6.72 -13.92
CA GLY A 143 6.65 -6.89 -14.46
C GLY A 143 6.71 -6.97 -15.98
N GLN A 144 5.69 -6.43 -16.67
CA GLN A 144 5.66 -6.33 -18.12
C GLN A 144 6.33 -5.05 -18.62
N ARG A 145 7.06 -5.19 -19.73
CA ARG A 145 7.59 -4.04 -20.46
C ARG A 145 6.44 -3.29 -21.15
N THR A 146 6.38 -1.98 -20.94
CA THR A 146 5.30 -1.16 -21.50
C THR A 146 5.63 -0.49 -22.82
N GLU A 147 6.91 -0.30 -23.13
CA GLU A 147 7.39 0.41 -24.33
C GLU A 147 7.10 -0.37 -25.62
N GLY A 148 6.76 0.34 -26.70
CA GLY A 148 6.54 -0.25 -28.02
C GLY A 148 5.18 -0.93 -28.21
N TYR A 149 4.37 -1.04 -27.14
CA TYR A 149 3.04 -1.63 -27.20
C TYR A 149 1.92 -0.60 -27.14
N SER A 150 0.86 -0.86 -27.91
CA SER A 150 -0.43 -0.20 -27.79
C SER A 150 -1.12 -0.57 -26.47
N VAL A 151 -2.10 0.25 -26.05
CA VAL A 151 -2.88 -0.03 -24.84
C VAL A 151 -3.63 -1.36 -24.93
N ARG A 152 -4.09 -1.74 -26.14
CA ARG A 152 -4.81 -2.99 -26.36
C ARG A 152 -3.89 -4.19 -26.18
N GLU A 153 -2.72 -4.17 -26.81
CA GLU A 153 -1.72 -5.24 -26.67
C GLU A 153 -1.26 -5.39 -25.23
N LEU A 154 -1.07 -4.28 -24.50
CA LEU A 154 -0.74 -4.36 -23.07
C LEU A 154 -1.86 -5.00 -22.26
N LEU A 155 -3.12 -4.64 -22.51
CA LEU A 155 -4.24 -5.28 -21.82
C LEU A 155 -4.27 -6.79 -22.09
N ASP A 156 -4.09 -7.20 -23.35
CA ASP A 156 -4.09 -8.62 -23.71
C ASP A 156 -2.97 -9.37 -22.97
N ARG A 157 -1.76 -8.81 -22.96
CA ARG A 157 -0.62 -9.42 -22.27
C ARG A 157 -0.75 -9.43 -20.75
N ILE A 158 -1.34 -8.40 -20.14
CA ILE A 158 -1.65 -8.37 -18.71
C ILE A 158 -2.55 -9.55 -18.37
N ILE A 159 -3.59 -9.77 -19.18
CA ILE A 159 -4.58 -10.82 -18.94
C ILE A 159 -3.95 -12.19 -19.12
N ASP A 160 -3.15 -12.40 -20.16
CA ASP A 160 -2.44 -13.66 -20.38
C ASP A 160 -1.51 -14.01 -19.20
N ASP A 161 -0.78 -13.03 -18.67
CA ASP A 161 0.09 -13.23 -17.50
C ASP A 161 -0.73 -13.54 -16.23
N LEU A 162 -1.82 -12.82 -15.97
CA LEU A 162 -2.65 -13.04 -14.78
C LEU A 162 -3.32 -14.42 -14.83
N ILE A 163 -3.77 -14.90 -15.99
CA ILE A 163 -4.43 -16.21 -16.09
C ILE A 163 -3.46 -17.37 -15.80
N GLN A 164 -2.16 -17.18 -16.00
CA GLN A 164 -1.14 -18.18 -15.70
C GLN A 164 -0.74 -18.24 -14.21
N MET A 165 -1.16 -17.26 -13.41
CA MET A 165 -0.90 -17.18 -11.98
C MET A 165 -1.85 -18.09 -11.20
N GLU A 166 -1.44 -18.53 -10.02
CA GLU A 166 -2.22 -19.44 -9.17
C GLU A 166 -3.43 -18.71 -8.55
N ALA A 167 -3.15 -17.59 -7.89
CA ALA A 167 -4.13 -16.78 -7.17
C ALA A 167 -3.78 -15.28 -7.28
N PRO A 168 -3.88 -14.70 -8.49
CA PRO A 168 -3.57 -13.29 -8.70
C PRO A 168 -4.62 -12.39 -8.05
N LEU A 169 -4.16 -11.29 -7.45
CA LEU A 169 -4.99 -10.27 -6.80
C LEU A 169 -4.57 -8.87 -7.26
N LEU A 170 -5.52 -8.09 -7.77
CA LEU A 170 -5.32 -6.66 -8.06
C LEU A 170 -5.91 -5.82 -6.93
N LEU A 171 -5.06 -5.02 -6.26
CA LEU A 171 -5.47 -4.08 -5.22
C LEU A 171 -5.47 -2.66 -5.78
N PHE A 172 -6.64 -2.05 -5.91
CA PHE A 172 -6.83 -0.68 -6.39
C PHE A 172 -7.08 0.27 -5.23
N ASP A 173 -6.05 0.99 -4.80
CA ASP A 173 -6.12 1.98 -3.73
C ASP A 173 -6.56 3.35 -4.23
N GLU A 174 -7.35 4.07 -3.44
CA GLU A 174 -8.01 5.33 -3.82
C GLU A 174 -8.87 5.23 -5.10
N ALA A 175 -9.53 4.08 -5.32
CA ALA A 175 -10.29 3.81 -6.53
C ALA A 175 -11.46 4.79 -6.78
N ASP A 176 -11.95 5.45 -5.73
CA ASP A 176 -12.97 6.49 -5.81
C ASP A 176 -12.54 7.74 -6.58
N LYS A 177 -11.24 7.93 -6.76
CA LYS A 177 -10.63 9.01 -7.55
C LYS A 177 -10.56 8.72 -9.04
N LEU A 178 -10.77 7.48 -9.48
CA LEU A 178 -10.67 7.13 -10.90
C LEU A 178 -11.65 7.95 -11.75
N PRO A 179 -11.20 8.59 -12.85
CA PRO A 179 -12.08 9.26 -13.79
C PRO A 179 -13.11 8.30 -14.41
N GLU A 180 -14.29 8.81 -14.75
CA GLU A 180 -15.41 8.00 -15.29
C GLU A 180 -15.02 7.15 -16.51
N ARG A 181 -14.14 7.68 -17.39
CA ARG A 181 -13.63 6.92 -18.56
C ARG A 181 -12.76 5.73 -18.18
N VAL A 182 -11.97 5.84 -17.11
CA VAL A 182 -11.14 4.72 -16.61
C VAL A 182 -12.02 3.73 -15.86
N PHE A 183 -13.03 4.24 -15.16
CA PHE A 183 -14.01 3.45 -14.43
C PHE A 183 -14.75 2.46 -15.33
N HIS A 184 -15.11 2.84 -16.55
CA HIS A 184 -15.72 1.90 -17.49
C HIS A 184 -14.76 0.82 -17.97
N TYR A 185 -13.44 1.07 -17.97
CA TYR A 185 -12.47 0.07 -18.41
C TYR A 185 -12.29 -1.07 -17.40
N PHE A 186 -12.65 -0.84 -16.14
CA PHE A 186 -12.75 -1.90 -15.15
C PHE A 186 -13.78 -2.97 -15.55
N ILE A 187 -14.88 -2.59 -16.21
CA ILE A 187 -15.90 -3.53 -16.72
C ILE A 187 -15.25 -4.51 -17.71
N ASP A 188 -14.47 -3.98 -18.65
CA ASP A 188 -13.76 -4.77 -19.66
C ASP A 188 -12.69 -5.67 -19.01
N LEU A 189 -11.94 -5.12 -18.04
CA LEU A 189 -10.91 -5.86 -17.31
C LEU A 189 -11.52 -7.01 -16.51
N TYR A 190 -12.58 -6.74 -15.76
CA TYR A 190 -13.33 -7.73 -14.99
C TYR A 190 -13.85 -8.84 -15.91
N ASN A 191 -14.53 -8.49 -17.01
CA ASN A 191 -15.15 -9.50 -17.88
C ASN A 191 -14.15 -10.52 -18.44
N ARG A 192 -12.90 -10.12 -18.60
CA ARG A 192 -11.85 -11.01 -19.12
C ARG A 192 -11.15 -11.82 -18.02
N LEU A 193 -11.25 -11.37 -16.78
CA LEU A 193 -10.59 -11.90 -15.59
C LEU A 193 -11.55 -12.53 -14.56
N GLU A 194 -12.85 -12.54 -14.84
CA GLU A 194 -13.86 -13.21 -14.04
C GLU A 194 -13.47 -14.67 -13.80
N ASP A 195 -13.59 -15.11 -12.54
CA ASP A 195 -13.17 -16.42 -12.01
C ASP A 195 -11.68 -16.76 -12.18
N LYS A 196 -10.84 -15.79 -12.58
CA LYS A 196 -9.40 -15.98 -12.83
C LYS A 196 -8.53 -15.11 -11.95
N CYS A 197 -8.98 -13.90 -11.60
CA CYS A 197 -8.22 -12.95 -10.79
C CYS A 197 -9.13 -12.24 -9.79
N GLY A 198 -8.71 -12.23 -8.53
CA GLY A 198 -9.35 -11.43 -7.50
C GLY A 198 -9.12 -9.94 -7.74
N MET A 199 -10.08 -9.10 -7.37
CA MET A 199 -9.89 -7.65 -7.37
C MET A 199 -10.47 -7.02 -6.11
N VAL A 200 -9.68 -6.17 -5.45
CA VAL A 200 -10.13 -5.40 -4.29
C VAL A 200 -9.96 -3.92 -4.56
N PHE A 201 -11.07 -3.19 -4.43
CA PHE A 201 -11.08 -1.73 -4.52
C PHE A 201 -11.11 -1.15 -3.12
N LEU A 202 -10.21 -0.22 -2.84
CA LEU A 202 -10.15 0.50 -1.58
C LEU A 202 -10.54 1.94 -1.82
N SER A 203 -11.51 2.44 -1.06
CA SER A 203 -12.02 3.79 -1.25
C SER A 203 -12.46 4.44 0.05
N THR A 204 -12.63 5.75 0.01
CA THR A 204 -13.30 6.50 1.05
C THR A 204 -14.83 6.36 0.95
N SER A 205 -15.56 6.82 1.96
CA SER A 205 -17.03 6.85 1.98
C SER A 205 -17.66 7.60 0.78
N TYR A 206 -16.88 8.45 0.09
CA TYR A 206 -17.29 9.16 -1.12
C TYR A 206 -17.82 8.22 -2.22
N ILE A 207 -17.26 7.01 -2.36
CA ILE A 207 -17.67 6.10 -3.44
C ILE A 207 -19.14 5.72 -3.36
N LYS A 208 -19.69 5.57 -2.16
CA LYS A 208 -21.10 5.19 -1.98
C LYS A 208 -22.04 6.25 -2.56
N ARG A 209 -21.73 7.53 -2.30
CA ARG A 209 -22.46 8.66 -2.88
C ARG A 209 -22.32 8.67 -4.39
N ARG A 210 -21.10 8.49 -4.91
CA ARG A 210 -20.83 8.43 -6.35
C ARG A 210 -21.61 7.30 -7.03
N MET A 211 -21.61 6.11 -6.44
CA MET A 211 -22.35 4.94 -6.92
C MET A 211 -23.86 5.21 -6.93
N THR A 212 -24.40 5.71 -5.82
CA THR A 212 -25.82 6.03 -5.69
C THR A 212 -26.28 7.04 -6.75
N MET A 213 -25.49 8.10 -6.98
CA MET A 213 -25.80 9.08 -8.03
C MET A 213 -25.68 8.47 -9.43
N GLY A 214 -24.66 7.67 -9.69
CA GLY A 214 -24.50 6.98 -10.97
C GLY A 214 -25.69 6.08 -11.32
N LEU A 215 -26.17 5.29 -10.35
CA LEU A 215 -27.36 4.45 -10.50
C LEU A 215 -28.63 5.29 -10.69
N ARG A 216 -28.84 6.34 -9.87
CA ARG A 216 -30.02 7.20 -9.95
C ARG A 216 -30.17 7.89 -11.31
N TYR A 217 -29.06 8.32 -11.89
CA TYR A 217 -29.04 9.00 -13.19
C TYR A 217 -28.80 8.06 -14.36
N ASN A 218 -28.85 6.74 -14.15
CA ASN A 218 -28.60 5.70 -15.15
C ASN A 218 -27.32 5.96 -15.97
N LYS A 219 -26.26 6.38 -15.28
CA LYS A 219 -24.96 6.60 -15.91
C LYS A 219 -24.39 5.25 -16.36
N CYS A 220 -23.84 5.23 -17.57
CA CYS A 220 -23.22 4.04 -18.15
C CYS A 220 -22.23 3.38 -17.17
N GLY A 221 -22.24 2.05 -17.09
CA GLY A 221 -21.29 1.27 -16.32
C GLY A 221 -21.54 1.16 -14.81
N TYR A 222 -22.28 2.09 -14.19
CA TYR A 222 -22.50 2.06 -12.73
C TYR A 222 -23.33 0.87 -12.28
N ASN A 223 -24.36 0.49 -13.04
CA ASN A 223 -25.18 -0.67 -12.71
C ASN A 223 -24.37 -1.98 -12.81
N GLU A 224 -23.54 -2.09 -13.84
CA GLU A 224 -22.70 -3.25 -14.08
C GLU A 224 -21.61 -3.38 -13.00
N ILE A 225 -20.98 -2.28 -12.60
CA ILE A 225 -19.99 -2.28 -11.52
C ILE A 225 -20.65 -2.61 -10.19
N HIS A 226 -21.80 -2.01 -9.89
CA HIS A 226 -22.56 -2.33 -8.69
C HIS A 226 -22.96 -3.82 -8.66
N SER A 227 -23.33 -4.39 -9.80
CA SER A 227 -23.65 -5.83 -9.90
C SER A 227 -22.44 -6.72 -9.61
N ARG A 228 -21.26 -6.38 -10.14
CA ARG A 228 -20.02 -7.18 -9.98
C ARG A 228 -19.48 -7.22 -8.56
N ILE A 229 -19.68 -6.14 -7.80
CA ILE A 229 -19.34 -6.12 -6.37
C ILE A 229 -20.43 -6.76 -5.49
N GLY A 230 -21.38 -7.49 -6.08
CA GLY A 230 -22.49 -8.12 -5.33
C GLY A 230 -23.50 -7.11 -4.76
N ARG A 231 -23.57 -5.90 -5.31
CA ARG A 231 -24.45 -4.80 -4.87
C ARG A 231 -24.28 -4.39 -3.41
N LYS A 232 -23.12 -4.70 -2.81
CA LYS A 232 -22.82 -4.42 -1.41
C LYS A 232 -21.36 -4.01 -1.28
N PHE A 233 -21.13 -2.92 -0.56
CA PHE A 233 -19.79 -2.52 -0.16
C PHE A 233 -19.38 -3.31 1.09
N PHE A 234 -18.10 -3.69 1.17
CA PHE A 234 -17.51 -4.17 2.40
C PHE A 234 -17.13 -2.96 3.24
N GLU A 235 -17.87 -2.69 4.32
CA GLU A 235 -17.65 -1.51 5.14
C GLU A 235 -16.77 -1.85 6.34
N LEU A 236 -15.65 -1.15 6.47
CA LEU A 236 -14.75 -1.35 7.60
C LEU A 236 -15.31 -0.73 8.87
N GLU A 237 -15.09 -1.41 9.99
CA GLU A 237 -15.33 -0.83 11.30
C GLU A 237 -14.42 0.39 11.54
N ARG A 238 -14.96 1.36 12.29
CA ARG A 238 -14.20 2.54 12.68
C ARG A 238 -13.15 2.16 13.71
N THR A 239 -11.98 2.76 13.58
CA THR A 239 -10.92 2.65 14.58
C THR A 239 -11.43 3.15 15.93
N ASP A 240 -11.15 2.41 17.00
CA ASP A 240 -11.59 2.74 18.35
C ASP A 240 -10.42 3.10 19.27
N ALA A 241 -10.75 3.48 20.52
CA ALA A 241 -9.74 3.81 21.52
C ALA A 241 -8.81 2.63 21.87
N HIS A 242 -9.29 1.39 21.74
CA HIS A 242 -8.50 0.20 22.00
C HIS A 242 -7.44 -0.01 20.91
N ASP A 243 -7.81 0.18 19.64
CA ASP A 243 -6.88 0.18 18.52
C ASP A 243 -5.79 1.25 18.71
N VAL A 244 -6.17 2.48 19.09
CA VAL A 244 -5.20 3.57 19.34
C VAL A 244 -4.26 3.23 20.49
N HIS A 245 -4.78 2.66 21.58
CA HIS A 245 -3.97 2.19 22.70
C HIS A 245 -2.94 1.14 22.25
N ALA A 246 -3.37 0.14 21.47
CA ALA A 246 -2.48 -0.88 20.93
C ALA A 246 -1.39 -0.29 20.04
N VAL A 247 -1.73 0.66 19.17
CA VAL A 247 -0.77 1.40 18.32
C VAL A 247 0.24 2.17 19.16
N CYS A 248 -0.18 2.83 20.24
CA CYS A 248 0.73 3.52 21.16
C CYS A 248 1.75 2.58 21.80
N VAL A 249 1.28 1.45 22.36
CA VAL A 249 2.13 0.48 23.04
C VAL A 249 3.11 -0.17 22.07
N ALA A 250 2.66 -0.61 20.90
CA ALA A 250 3.51 -1.21 19.88
C ALA A 250 4.60 -0.26 19.38
N ASN A 251 4.32 1.04 19.40
CA ASN A 251 5.29 2.07 19.02
C ASN A 251 6.08 2.63 20.22
N GLY A 252 6.10 1.96 21.37
CA GLY A 252 6.97 2.28 22.51
C GLY A 252 6.48 3.38 23.44
N VAL A 253 5.20 3.77 23.36
CA VAL A 253 4.57 4.65 24.35
C VAL A 253 3.85 3.77 25.36
N THR A 254 4.46 3.57 26.53
CA THR A 254 3.93 2.69 27.60
C THR A 254 3.36 3.46 28.80
N ASP A 255 3.63 4.77 28.88
CA ASP A 255 3.12 5.62 29.96
C ASP A 255 1.61 5.84 29.80
N LYS A 256 0.82 5.40 30.80
CA LYS A 256 -0.64 5.47 30.77
C LYS A 256 -1.18 6.90 30.62
N GLY A 257 -0.51 7.88 31.22
CA GLY A 257 -0.91 9.29 31.13
C GLY A 257 -0.81 9.82 29.70
N ARG A 258 0.33 9.55 29.05
CA ARG A 258 0.57 9.93 27.65
C ARG A 258 -0.29 9.17 26.68
N ILE A 259 -0.55 7.87 26.90
CA ILE A 259 -1.49 7.12 26.06
C ILE A 259 -2.89 7.75 26.16
N SER A 260 -3.34 8.08 27.37
CA SER A 260 -4.64 8.74 27.58
C SER A 260 -4.72 10.10 26.90
N GLU A 261 -3.62 10.87 26.87
CA GLU A 261 -3.53 12.11 26.10
C GLU A 261 -3.69 11.87 24.60
N VAL A 262 -3.00 10.85 24.05
CA VAL A 262 -3.08 10.51 22.62
C VAL A 262 -4.48 10.05 22.24
N VAL A 263 -5.12 9.20 23.06
CA VAL A 263 -6.49 8.72 22.83
C VAL A 263 -7.49 9.87 22.87
N ARG A 264 -7.39 10.77 23.86
CA ARG A 264 -8.27 11.93 23.97
C ARG A 264 -8.08 12.91 22.82
N ASP A 265 -6.84 13.11 22.38
CA ASP A 265 -6.52 13.95 21.21
C ASP A 265 -7.08 13.36 19.92
N SER A 266 -7.05 12.02 19.75
CA SER A 266 -7.53 11.36 18.54
C SER A 266 -9.05 11.19 18.50
N GLU A 267 -9.73 11.14 19.64
CA GLU A 267 -11.20 11.04 19.75
C GLU A 267 -11.91 12.18 19.02
N ALA A 268 -11.39 13.42 19.14
CA ALA A 268 -11.93 14.59 18.44
C ALA A 268 -11.81 14.53 16.90
N TYR A 269 -11.03 13.57 16.37
CA TYR A 269 -10.77 13.37 14.95
C TYR A 269 -11.12 11.94 14.52
N GLU A 270 -12.13 11.34 15.15
CA GLU A 270 -12.63 10.00 14.81
C GLU A 270 -11.53 8.93 14.76
N PHE A 271 -10.53 9.05 15.65
CA PHE A 271 -9.41 8.11 15.77
C PHE A 271 -8.53 7.95 14.50
N ASP A 272 -8.38 8.99 13.67
CA ASP A 272 -7.48 8.98 12.51
C ASP A 272 -6.04 8.55 12.90
N LEU A 273 -5.56 7.42 12.35
CA LEU A 273 -4.25 6.87 12.69
C LEU A 273 -3.08 7.77 12.27
N ARG A 274 -3.28 8.68 11.30
CA ARG A 274 -2.30 9.71 10.94
C ARG A 274 -2.16 10.73 12.07
N ARG A 275 -3.24 11.07 12.76
CA ARG A 275 -3.19 11.92 13.96
C ARG A 275 -2.47 11.19 15.09
N VAL A 276 -2.83 9.93 15.34
CA VAL A 276 -2.18 9.08 16.34
C VAL A 276 -0.66 9.00 16.11
N LYS A 277 -0.23 8.76 14.86
CA LYS A 277 1.20 8.74 14.48
C LYS A 277 1.91 10.05 14.81
N LYS A 278 1.30 11.20 14.52
CA LYS A 278 1.86 12.52 14.87
C LYS A 278 1.94 12.73 16.39
N SER A 279 0.91 12.32 17.13
CA SER A 279 0.87 12.46 18.59
C SER A 279 1.90 11.55 19.29
N ILE A 280 2.08 10.31 18.81
CA ILE A 280 3.17 9.43 19.28
C ILE A 280 4.55 10.04 18.99
N HIS A 281 4.75 10.60 17.81
CA HIS A 281 6.01 11.27 17.48
C HIS A 281 6.29 12.45 18.41
N ARG A 282 5.29 13.29 18.69
CA ARG A 282 5.37 14.39 19.65
C ARG A 282 5.77 13.89 21.04
N VAL A 283 5.12 12.84 21.53
CA VAL A 283 5.44 12.20 22.81
C VAL A 283 6.89 11.73 22.86
N LYS A 284 7.36 11.03 21.82
CA LYS A 284 8.76 10.57 21.75
C LYS A 284 9.76 11.72 21.79
N LEU A 285 9.50 12.81 21.07
CA LEU A 285 10.36 13.99 21.09
C LEU A 285 10.42 14.64 22.48
N MET A 286 9.30 14.73 23.19
CA MET A 286 9.27 15.27 24.56
C MET A 286 10.10 14.42 25.53
N VAL A 287 10.07 13.10 25.40
CA VAL A 287 10.91 12.19 26.20
C VAL A 287 12.39 12.44 25.95
N ILE A 288 12.79 12.53 24.69
CA ILE A 288 14.19 12.79 24.31
C ILE A 288 14.63 14.15 24.87
N GLN A 289 13.82 15.19 24.70
CA GLN A 289 14.13 16.53 25.22
C GLN A 289 14.23 16.56 26.75
N ALA A 290 13.35 15.84 27.46
CA ALA A 290 13.42 15.72 28.91
C ALA A 290 14.69 15.00 29.36
N ALA A 291 15.08 13.91 28.68
CA ALA A 291 16.31 13.18 28.97
C ALA A 291 17.57 14.04 28.72
N VAL A 292 17.61 14.80 27.62
CA VAL A 292 18.71 15.74 27.32
C VAL A 292 18.81 16.84 28.38
N ARG A 293 17.68 17.40 28.83
CA ARG A 293 17.65 18.41 29.89
C ARG A 293 18.12 17.85 31.25
N GLN A 294 17.75 16.62 31.57
CA GLN A 294 18.22 15.95 32.80
C GLN A 294 19.74 15.70 32.76
N HIS A 295 20.28 15.27 31.61
CA HIS A 295 21.71 15.09 31.43
C HIS A 295 22.51 16.40 31.59
N LEU A 296 22.04 17.49 30.96
CA LEU A 296 22.64 18.83 31.07
C LEU A 296 22.60 19.42 32.50
N ASN A 297 21.60 19.04 33.31
CA ASN A 297 21.48 19.53 34.69
C ASN A 297 22.29 18.66 35.68
N GLY A 298 22.49 17.37 35.40
CA GLY A 298 23.34 16.48 36.19
C GLY A 298 24.83 16.86 36.12
N ASP A 299 25.32 17.28 34.96
CA ASP A 299 26.71 17.76 34.80
C ASP A 299 26.99 19.09 35.52
N LYS A 300 25.96 19.87 35.86
CA LYS A 300 26.10 21.12 36.61
C LYS A 300 26.17 20.92 38.13
N THR A 301 25.88 19.73 38.63
CA THR A 301 25.86 19.43 40.08
C THR A 301 27.13 18.69 40.57
N VAL A 302 28.11 18.45 39.68
CA VAL A 302 29.40 17.80 40.01
C VAL A 302 30.58 18.78 39.91
N LYS A 303 30.35 20.07 40.19
CA LYS A 303 31.43 21.07 40.36
C LYS A 303 31.27 21.82 41.66
#